data_AF-A0A221R6A3-F1
#
_entry.id   AF-A0A221R6A3-F1
#
_cell.length_a   1.000
_cell.length_b   1.000
_cell.length_c   1.000
_cell.angle_alpha   90.00
_cell.angle_beta   90.00
_cell.angle_gamma   90.00
#
_symmetry.space_group_name_H-M   'P 1'
#
loop_
_entity.id
_entity.type
_entity.pdbx_description
1 polymer ?
#
loop_
_entity_poly.entity_id
_entity_poly.type
_entity_poly.pdbx_seq_one_letter_code
_entity_poly.pdbx_strand_id
1 'polypeptide(L)'
;MRVLAAMSGGVDSAVAAARAVEAGHDVVGVHLALNRMPGTLRTGSRGCCTIEDSNDAWRACDRLGIPFYVWDFSERFKEDVVDDFVSEYAAGRTPNPCMRCNERIKFAALLEKALALGFDAVCTGHYAKVVRDADGHPELHRAADWAKDQSYVLGVLTHEQLEHCLFPLADTPSKAEVRAEAERRGLSVAAKPDSHDICFISDGDTRGWLAERIEMEPGEIVDETGEKVGEHAGANAYTVGQRRGLHLGRPAPDGRPRFVLEVRPKDNTVVVGPERLLAVGEIRGIRVSWAGLPPSEAETGEEFACEAQVRAHGDPVPARARLEPAAASGAPDAHDGELVVTLETPLRGVAPGQTVVLYQGTRVLGQATIDSARSHERLLPR
;
A
#
# COMPACT_ATOMS: atom_id res chain seq x y z
N MET A 1 21.62 15.48 13.58
CA MET A 1 20.27 15.79 13.08
C MET A 1 19.29 15.71 14.23
N ARG A 2 18.25 16.52 14.18
CA ARG A 2 17.06 16.43 15.02
C ARG A 2 16.04 15.55 14.31
N VAL A 3 15.69 14.41 14.90
CA VAL A 3 14.96 13.33 14.24
C VAL A 3 13.65 13.07 14.98
N LEU A 4 12.55 13.04 14.22
CA LEU A 4 11.25 12.67 14.74
C LEU A 4 11.02 11.17 14.52
N ALA A 5 11.02 10.37 15.56
CA ALA A 5 10.73 8.94 15.48
C ALA A 5 9.22 8.67 15.55
N ALA A 6 8.65 8.11 14.48
CA ALA A 6 7.26 7.66 14.45
C ALA A 6 7.11 6.34 15.21
N MET A 7 6.52 6.43 16.41
CA MET A 7 6.38 5.33 17.36
C MET A 7 5.01 4.69 17.25
N SER A 8 4.92 3.50 16.64
CA SER A 8 3.64 2.80 16.47
C SER A 8 3.19 2.02 17.71
N GLY A 9 4.03 1.92 18.74
CA GLY A 9 3.84 1.01 19.88
C GLY A 9 4.28 -0.43 19.59
N GLY A 10 4.89 -0.67 18.42
CA GLY A 10 5.46 -1.95 18.02
C GLY A 10 6.98 -2.01 18.18
N VAL A 11 7.51 -3.24 18.16
CA VAL A 11 8.95 -3.52 18.34
C VAL A 11 9.83 -2.83 17.32
N ASP A 12 9.41 -2.77 16.05
CA ASP A 12 10.22 -2.20 14.98
C ASP A 12 10.47 -0.70 15.19
N SER A 13 9.40 0.07 15.49
CA SER A 13 9.54 1.50 15.74
C SER A 13 10.40 1.82 16.97
N ALA A 14 10.31 0.97 18.02
CA ALA A 14 11.09 1.16 19.23
C ALA A 14 12.58 0.89 19.01
N VAL A 15 12.92 -0.17 18.27
CA VAL A 15 14.31 -0.47 17.91
C VAL A 15 14.86 0.54 16.92
N ALA A 16 14.07 0.99 15.94
CA ALA A 16 14.47 2.05 15.03
C ALA A 16 14.83 3.35 15.77
N ALA A 17 13.97 3.78 16.70
CA ALA A 17 14.26 4.94 17.55
C ALA A 17 15.52 4.73 18.41
N ALA A 18 15.69 3.54 19.00
CA ALA A 18 16.87 3.22 19.79
C ALA A 18 18.17 3.31 18.97
N ARG A 19 18.17 2.81 17.73
CA ARG A 19 19.31 2.91 16.81
C ARG A 19 19.58 4.35 16.38
N ALA A 20 18.53 5.16 16.16
CA ALA A 20 18.70 6.58 15.87
C ALA A 20 19.35 7.36 17.03
N VAL A 21 18.96 7.04 18.28
CA VAL A 21 19.61 7.60 19.49
C VAL A 21 21.07 7.17 19.58
N GLU A 22 21.35 5.89 19.35
CA GLU A 22 22.71 5.34 19.39
C GLU A 22 23.62 5.93 18.30
N ALA A 23 23.07 6.28 17.14
CA ALA A 23 23.76 7.02 16.09
C ALA A 23 24.04 8.49 16.44
N GLY A 24 23.66 8.96 17.64
CA GLY A 24 23.94 10.30 18.15
C GLY A 24 22.98 11.37 17.63
N HIS A 25 21.78 11.00 17.17
CA HIS A 25 20.75 11.97 16.79
C HIS A 25 20.02 12.53 18.01
N ASP A 26 19.52 13.77 17.88
CA ASP A 26 18.58 14.36 18.84
C ASP A 26 17.17 13.84 18.50
N VAL A 27 16.74 12.78 19.18
CA VAL A 27 15.51 12.05 18.84
C VAL A 27 14.34 12.49 19.71
N VAL A 28 13.20 12.75 19.08
CA VAL A 28 11.90 12.93 19.74
C VAL A 28 10.94 11.85 19.23
N GLY A 29 10.28 11.14 20.12
CA GLY A 29 9.24 10.17 19.78
C GLY A 29 7.89 10.85 19.55
N VAL A 30 7.15 10.38 18.55
CA VAL A 30 5.75 10.78 18.32
C VAL A 30 4.87 9.58 18.03
N HIS A 31 3.70 9.52 18.68
CA HIS A 31 2.64 8.59 18.32
C HIS A 31 1.52 9.32 17.58
N LEU A 32 1.01 8.71 16.51
CA LEU A 32 -0.11 9.27 15.75
C LEU A 32 -1.41 8.66 16.24
N ALA A 33 -2.29 9.49 16.80
CA ALA A 33 -3.67 9.11 17.07
C ALA A 33 -4.48 9.24 15.77
N LEU A 34 -4.83 8.10 15.16
CA LEU A 34 -5.49 8.04 13.84
C LEU A 34 -7.00 7.72 13.92
N ASN A 35 -7.50 7.27 15.07
CA ASN A 35 -8.90 6.92 15.22
C ASN A 35 -9.52 7.54 16.48
N ARG A 36 -10.61 8.29 16.30
CA ARG A 36 -11.41 8.89 17.38
C ARG A 36 -12.56 8.01 17.86
N MET A 37 -12.84 6.87 17.22
CA MET A 37 -14.03 6.07 17.51
C MET A 37 -14.04 5.57 18.97
N PRO A 38 -14.93 6.09 19.83
CA PRO A 38 -15.08 5.63 21.20
C PRO A 38 -15.68 4.22 21.21
N GLY A 39 -15.23 3.34 22.11
CA GLY A 39 -15.93 2.08 22.42
C GLY A 39 -15.46 0.82 21.70
N THR A 40 -14.41 0.89 20.87
CA THR A 40 -13.76 -0.33 20.36
C THR A 40 -12.61 -0.73 21.28
N LEU A 41 -12.93 -1.39 22.39
CA LEU A 41 -11.93 -2.22 23.09
C LEU A 41 -11.51 -3.31 22.09
N ARG A 42 -10.36 -3.11 21.43
CA ARG A 42 -9.85 -4.06 20.46
C ARG A 42 -9.28 -5.26 21.19
N THR A 43 -9.69 -6.46 20.78
CA THR A 43 -9.09 -7.71 21.23
C THR A 43 -7.95 -8.10 20.26
N GLY A 44 -6.72 -8.19 20.77
CA GLY A 44 -5.57 -8.73 20.03
C GLY A 44 -4.67 -7.69 19.34
N SER A 45 -3.82 -8.15 18.41
CA SER A 45 -2.74 -7.39 17.77
C SER A 45 -3.12 -6.74 16.42
N ARG A 46 -4.38 -6.34 16.24
CA ARG A 46 -4.87 -5.81 14.94
C ARG A 46 -4.83 -4.28 14.89
N GLY A 47 -4.03 -3.76 13.96
CA GLY A 47 -3.77 -2.33 13.74
C GLY A 47 -2.61 -1.76 14.57
N CYS A 48 -2.18 -0.56 14.20
CA CYS A 48 -1.36 0.35 15.01
C CYS A 48 -2.22 1.58 15.29
N CYS A 49 -2.04 2.24 16.43
CA CYS A 49 -2.72 3.49 16.85
C CYS A 49 -3.89 3.33 17.84
N THR A 50 -3.78 2.41 18.81
CA THR A 50 -4.66 2.37 19.98
C THR A 50 -4.09 3.12 21.19
N ILE A 51 -4.88 3.27 22.26
CA ILE A 51 -4.38 3.83 23.54
C ILE A 51 -3.29 2.94 24.12
N GLU A 52 -3.43 1.61 24.02
CA GLU A 52 -2.41 0.64 24.45
C GLU A 52 -1.12 0.81 23.64
N ASP A 53 -1.22 0.99 22.33
CA ASP A 53 -0.06 1.27 21.48
C ASP A 53 0.64 2.58 21.84
N SER A 54 -0.13 3.63 22.13
CA SER A 54 0.42 4.91 22.60
C SER A 54 1.16 4.75 23.93
N ASN A 55 0.63 3.95 24.85
CA ASN A 55 1.29 3.68 26.14
C ASN A 55 2.57 2.86 25.96
N ASP A 56 2.57 1.89 25.06
CA ASP A 56 3.77 1.11 24.73
C ASP A 56 4.85 1.98 24.04
N ALA A 57 4.43 2.87 23.14
CA ALA A 57 5.30 3.86 22.51
C ALA A 57 5.92 4.79 23.56
N TRP A 58 5.12 5.28 24.51
CA TRP A 58 5.59 6.11 25.61
C TRP A 58 6.63 5.37 26.49
N ARG A 59 6.35 4.13 26.90
CA ARG A 59 7.28 3.31 27.70
C ARG A 59 8.61 3.07 26.97
N ALA A 60 8.56 2.84 25.66
CA ALA A 60 9.76 2.70 24.86
C ALA A 60 10.57 4.02 24.85
N CYS A 61 9.91 5.17 24.67
CA CYS A 61 10.58 6.47 24.69
C CYS A 61 11.19 6.80 26.06
N ASP A 62 10.45 6.54 27.14
CA ASP A 62 10.91 6.72 28.53
C ASP A 62 12.17 5.87 28.81
N ARG A 63 12.15 4.60 28.37
CA ARG A 63 13.29 3.69 28.49
C ARG A 63 14.54 4.17 27.73
N LEU A 64 14.33 4.86 26.61
CA LEU A 64 15.37 5.45 25.78
C LEU A 64 15.81 6.85 26.25
N GLY A 65 15.08 7.45 27.20
CA GLY A 65 15.34 8.80 27.71
C GLY A 65 15.04 9.92 26.71
N ILE A 66 14.09 9.70 25.78
CA ILE A 66 13.72 10.68 24.75
C ILE A 66 12.34 11.32 25.00
N PRO A 67 12.12 12.58 24.62
CA PRO A 67 10.79 13.21 24.71
C PRO A 67 9.76 12.48 23.87
N PHE A 68 8.50 12.48 24.32
CA PHE A 68 7.39 11.81 23.64
C PHE A 68 6.16 12.69 23.55
N TYR A 69 5.54 12.72 22.37
CA TYR A 69 4.30 13.43 22.11
C TYR A 69 3.27 12.53 21.42
N VAL A 70 1.99 12.86 21.58
CA VAL A 70 0.90 12.28 20.81
C VAL A 70 0.32 13.36 19.92
N TRP A 71 0.23 13.11 18.62
CA TRP A 71 -0.40 14.02 17.67
C TRP A 71 -1.68 13.40 17.12
N ASP A 72 -2.76 14.18 17.15
CA ASP A 72 -4.02 13.81 16.54
C ASP A 72 -3.97 14.07 15.04
N PHE A 73 -4.13 13.01 14.26
CA PHE A 73 -4.29 13.03 12.80
C PHE A 73 -5.58 12.32 12.38
N SER A 74 -6.51 12.09 13.31
CA SER A 74 -7.71 11.29 13.06
C SER A 74 -8.64 11.90 12.00
N GLU A 75 -8.79 13.22 11.93
CA GLU A 75 -9.60 13.89 10.90
C GLU A 75 -9.00 13.64 9.51
N ARG A 76 -7.71 13.96 9.32
CA ARG A 76 -7.00 13.67 8.06
C ARG A 76 -7.02 12.18 7.73
N PHE A 77 -6.84 11.29 8.71
CA PHE A 77 -6.89 9.85 8.48
C PHE A 77 -8.28 9.39 8.02
N LYS A 78 -9.34 9.92 8.64
CA LYS A 78 -10.71 9.63 8.19
C LYS A 78 -10.91 10.08 6.75
N GLU A 79 -10.56 11.32 6.44
CA GLU A 79 -10.78 11.92 5.11
C GLU A 79 -9.91 11.25 4.03
N ASP A 80 -8.60 11.19 4.25
CA ASP A 80 -7.62 10.80 3.22
C ASP A 80 -7.42 9.29 3.10
N VAL A 81 -7.86 8.49 4.08
CA VAL A 81 -7.66 7.04 4.08
C VAL A 81 -8.97 6.28 4.18
N VAL A 82 -9.83 6.59 5.15
CA VAL A 82 -11.06 5.82 5.37
C VAL A 82 -12.12 6.16 4.34
N ASP A 83 -12.35 7.45 4.09
CA ASP A 83 -13.36 7.90 3.14
C ASP A 83 -12.90 7.63 1.69
N ASP A 84 -11.61 7.79 1.37
CA ASP A 84 -11.01 7.31 0.10
C ASP A 84 -11.27 5.81 -0.10
N PHE A 85 -10.97 4.98 0.91
CA PHE A 85 -11.19 3.53 0.86
C PHE A 85 -12.66 3.18 0.57
N VAL A 86 -13.61 3.83 1.24
CA VAL A 86 -15.05 3.61 0.98
C VAL A 86 -15.42 4.07 -0.44
N SER A 87 -14.93 5.22 -0.89
CA SER A 87 -15.23 5.77 -2.20
C SER A 87 -14.69 4.91 -3.35
N GLU A 88 -13.48 4.35 -3.20
CA GLU A 88 -12.85 3.46 -4.16
C GLU A 88 -13.63 2.14 -4.27
N TYR A 89 -14.04 1.56 -3.13
CA TYR A 89 -14.91 0.38 -3.14
C TYR A 89 -16.27 0.67 -3.77
N ALA A 90 -16.88 1.82 -3.49
CA ALA A 90 -18.13 2.23 -4.13
C ALA A 90 -17.99 2.40 -5.65
N ALA A 91 -16.78 2.76 -6.12
CA ALA A 91 -16.43 2.82 -7.54
C ALA A 91 -16.01 1.47 -8.15
N GLY A 92 -15.97 0.38 -7.38
CA GLY A 92 -15.64 -0.97 -7.86
C GLY A 92 -14.15 -1.27 -7.93
N ARG A 93 -13.36 -0.40 -7.33
CA ARG A 93 -11.93 -0.55 -7.19
C ARG A 93 -11.62 -1.25 -5.86
N THR A 94 -10.47 -1.89 -5.79
CA THR A 94 -9.95 -2.53 -4.59
C THR A 94 -8.76 -1.71 -4.08
N PRO A 95 -8.97 -0.70 -3.23
CA PRO A 95 -7.91 0.18 -2.74
C PRO A 95 -6.93 -0.52 -1.79
N ASN A 96 -5.72 0.02 -1.65
CA ASN A 96 -4.78 -0.35 -0.59
C ASN A 96 -4.66 0.77 0.46
N PRO A 97 -5.33 0.66 1.61
CA PRO A 97 -5.35 1.74 2.61
C PRO A 97 -3.99 1.96 3.28
N CYS A 98 -3.11 0.96 3.31
CA CYS A 98 -1.76 1.11 3.85
C CYS A 98 -0.89 1.98 2.95
N MET A 99 -1.02 1.83 1.62
CA MET A 99 -0.36 2.72 0.66
C MET A 99 -0.81 4.16 0.86
N ARG A 100 -2.12 4.40 0.93
CA ARG A 100 -2.71 5.73 1.16
C ARG A 100 -2.29 6.34 2.49
N CYS A 101 -2.23 5.54 3.56
CA CYS A 101 -1.76 6.01 4.86
C CYS A 101 -0.27 6.41 4.84
N ASN A 102 0.60 5.64 4.17
CA ASN A 102 1.99 6.04 4.01
C ASN A 102 2.10 7.34 3.20
N GLU A 103 1.42 7.41 2.06
CA GLU A 103 1.39 8.58 1.18
C GLU A 103 0.89 9.84 1.90
N ARG A 104 -0.33 9.80 2.45
CA ARG A 104 -1.05 11.00 2.93
C ARG A 104 -0.77 11.33 4.39
N ILE A 105 -0.56 10.32 5.24
CA ILE A 105 -0.48 10.53 6.69
C ILE A 105 0.97 10.51 7.16
N LYS A 106 1.69 9.40 6.96
CA LYS A 106 3.03 9.23 7.54
C LYS A 106 4.13 10.04 6.84
N PHE A 107 4.02 10.29 5.54
CA PHE A 107 5.10 10.94 4.79
C PHE A 107 4.70 12.21 4.05
N ALA A 108 3.40 12.49 3.85
CA ALA A 108 2.97 13.86 3.62
C ALA A 108 2.75 14.59 4.95
N ALA A 109 1.67 14.27 5.67
CA ALA A 109 1.23 15.09 6.79
C ALA A 109 2.18 15.10 8.02
N LEU A 110 2.73 13.95 8.40
CA LEU A 110 3.69 13.85 9.52
C LEU A 110 5.02 14.51 9.16
N LEU A 111 5.56 14.23 7.97
CA LEU A 111 6.84 14.81 7.53
C LEU A 111 6.75 16.32 7.37
N GLU A 112 5.71 16.83 6.71
CA GLU A 112 5.45 18.27 6.57
C GLU A 112 5.43 18.97 7.94
N LYS A 113 4.70 18.40 8.91
CA LYS A 113 4.63 18.91 10.28
C LYS A 113 5.99 18.82 11.00
N ALA A 114 6.75 17.75 10.78
CA ALA A 114 8.07 17.57 11.36
C ALA A 114 9.04 18.66 10.86
N LEU A 115 9.11 18.87 9.54
CA LEU A 115 9.96 19.90 8.94
C LEU A 115 9.57 21.30 9.43
N ALA A 116 8.27 21.61 9.51
CA ALA A 116 7.78 22.89 10.02
C ALA A 116 8.15 23.15 11.49
N LEU A 117 8.35 22.09 12.29
CA LEU A 117 8.79 22.16 13.69
C LEU A 117 10.32 22.11 13.86
N GLY A 118 11.07 22.14 12.76
CA GLY A 118 12.52 22.14 12.73
C GLY A 118 13.14 20.77 13.04
N PHE A 119 12.49 19.68 12.64
CA PHE A 119 13.13 18.38 12.52
C PHE A 119 13.79 18.25 11.15
N ASP A 120 14.93 17.56 11.09
CA ASP A 120 15.67 17.31 9.85
C ASP A 120 15.17 16.07 9.10
N ALA A 121 14.63 15.09 9.84
CA ALA A 121 14.20 13.81 9.28
C ALA A 121 13.12 13.12 10.15
N VAL A 122 12.36 12.22 9.51
CA VAL A 122 11.44 11.28 10.16
C VAL A 122 12.05 9.88 10.16
N CYS A 123 12.18 9.30 11.35
CA CYS A 123 12.61 7.93 11.55
C CYS A 123 11.40 7.01 11.70
N THR A 124 11.37 5.90 10.97
CA THR A 124 10.31 4.89 11.09
C THR A 124 10.88 3.48 11.21
N GLY A 125 10.08 2.56 11.75
CA GLY A 125 10.42 1.14 11.83
C GLY A 125 10.23 0.36 10.53
N HIS A 126 10.21 1.02 9.36
CA HIS A 126 10.05 0.29 8.10
C HIS A 126 11.35 -0.41 7.68
N TYR A 127 11.20 -1.58 7.07
CA TYR A 127 12.28 -2.33 6.46
C TYR A 127 12.40 -1.91 4.99
N ALA A 128 13.17 -0.87 4.74
CA ALA A 128 13.61 -0.44 3.41
C ALA A 128 14.88 0.40 3.60
N LYS A 129 15.63 0.64 2.52
CA LYS A 129 16.90 1.38 2.58
C LYS A 129 16.80 2.65 1.75
N VAL A 130 17.31 3.76 2.26
CA VAL A 130 17.60 4.94 1.42
C VAL A 130 19.09 4.93 1.13
N VAL A 131 19.45 4.94 -0.15
CA VAL A 131 20.84 5.00 -0.63
C VAL A 131 21.00 6.29 -1.40
N ARG A 132 22.19 6.91 -1.37
CA ARG A 132 22.51 8.02 -2.25
C ARG A 132 23.24 7.49 -3.48
N ASP A 133 22.81 7.91 -4.66
CA ASP A 133 23.50 7.60 -5.91
C ASP A 133 24.85 8.35 -6.02
N ALA A 134 25.50 8.25 -7.18
CA ALA A 134 26.79 8.88 -7.42
C ALA A 134 26.77 10.42 -7.35
N ASP A 135 25.63 11.02 -7.67
CA ASP A 135 25.41 12.47 -7.66
C ASP A 135 24.82 12.97 -6.33
N GLY A 136 24.51 12.05 -5.41
CA GLY A 136 24.03 12.32 -4.08
C GLY A 136 22.52 12.28 -3.93
N HIS A 137 21.76 11.92 -4.98
CA HIS A 137 20.31 11.84 -4.95
C HIS A 137 19.82 10.58 -4.21
N PRO A 138 18.74 10.68 -3.41
CA PRO A 138 18.20 9.55 -2.70
C PRO A 138 17.46 8.59 -3.63
N GLU A 139 17.75 7.31 -3.44
CA GLU A 139 17.08 6.17 -4.04
C GLU A 139 16.48 5.31 -2.93
N LEU A 140 15.23 4.87 -3.11
CA LEU A 140 14.62 3.87 -2.23
C LEU A 140 15.02 2.47 -2.71
N HIS A 141 15.46 1.62 -1.79
CA HIS A 141 15.83 0.23 -2.05
C HIS A 141 15.12 -0.74 -1.12
N ARG A 142 15.04 -1.99 -1.57
CA ARG A 142 14.61 -3.13 -0.76
C ARG A 142 15.48 -3.29 0.50
N ALA A 143 14.86 -3.81 1.56
CA ALA A 143 15.59 -4.26 2.74
C ALA A 143 16.44 -5.50 2.48
N ALA A 144 17.34 -5.81 3.41
CA ALA A 144 18.16 -7.02 3.37
C ALA A 144 17.34 -8.32 3.52
N ASP A 145 16.28 -8.30 4.34
CA ASP A 145 15.36 -9.42 4.53
C ASP A 145 14.16 -9.31 3.58
N TRP A 146 14.13 -10.14 2.54
CA TRP A 146 13.03 -10.21 1.57
C TRP A 146 11.67 -10.46 2.22
N ALA A 147 11.61 -11.28 3.29
CA ALA A 147 10.36 -11.64 3.94
C ALA A 147 9.76 -10.46 4.73
N LYS A 148 10.57 -9.46 5.06
CA LYS A 148 10.16 -8.26 5.80
C LYS A 148 10.26 -6.99 4.98
N ASP A 149 10.71 -7.06 3.73
CA ASP A 149 10.81 -5.90 2.84
C ASP A 149 9.47 -5.15 2.76
N GLN A 150 9.54 -3.85 3.05
CA GLN A 150 8.42 -2.92 3.03
C GLN A 150 8.61 -1.83 1.98
N SER A 151 9.61 -1.97 1.10
CA SER A 151 9.85 -1.04 -0.01
C SER A 151 8.62 -0.87 -0.91
N TYR A 152 7.83 -1.93 -1.12
CA TYR A 152 6.55 -1.85 -1.83
C TYR A 152 5.61 -0.81 -1.24
N VAL A 153 5.44 -0.78 0.09
CA VAL A 153 4.51 0.16 0.73
C VAL A 153 5.05 1.59 0.82
N LEU A 154 6.34 1.75 0.54
CA LEU A 154 7.05 3.02 0.50
C LEU A 154 7.32 3.50 -0.94
N GLY A 155 6.95 2.73 -1.97
CA GLY A 155 7.10 3.16 -3.37
C GLY A 155 6.27 4.38 -3.75
N VAL A 156 5.38 4.84 -2.86
CA VAL A 156 4.61 6.09 -2.97
C VAL A 156 5.46 7.34 -2.67
N LEU A 157 6.58 7.19 -1.97
CA LEU A 157 7.41 8.32 -1.54
C LEU A 157 7.98 9.07 -2.73
N THR A 158 8.11 10.38 -2.60
CA THR A 158 8.77 11.23 -3.59
C THR A 158 10.26 11.38 -3.31
N HIS A 159 11.00 11.87 -4.30
CA HIS A 159 12.41 12.25 -4.16
C HIS A 159 12.65 13.17 -2.94
N GLU A 160 11.86 14.23 -2.80
CA GLU A 160 12.01 15.20 -1.70
C GLU A 160 11.68 14.58 -0.34
N GLN A 161 10.70 13.68 -0.29
CA GLN A 161 10.37 12.99 0.95
C GLN A 161 11.51 12.06 1.41
N LEU A 162 12.16 11.38 0.45
CA LEU A 162 13.26 10.45 0.75
C LEU A 162 14.49 11.15 1.33
N GLU A 163 14.76 12.41 0.99
CA GLU A 163 15.83 13.22 1.60
C GLU A 163 15.72 13.32 3.13
N HIS A 164 14.49 13.23 3.64
CA HIS A 164 14.16 13.40 5.05
C HIS A 164 13.71 12.10 5.73
N CYS A 165 13.99 10.94 5.13
CA CYS A 165 13.60 9.63 5.67
C CYS A 165 14.79 8.90 6.31
N LEU A 166 14.54 8.29 7.48
CA LEU A 166 15.47 7.39 8.14
C LEU A 166 14.82 6.03 8.42
N PHE A 167 15.44 4.96 7.91
CA PHE A 167 14.99 3.57 8.08
C PHE A 167 16.08 2.70 8.73
N PRO A 168 16.29 2.78 10.06
CA PRO A 168 17.41 2.12 10.74
C PRO A 168 17.37 0.59 10.74
N LEU A 169 16.30 -0.03 10.26
CA LEU A 169 16.14 -1.49 10.24
C LEU A 169 16.52 -2.13 8.91
N ALA A 170 16.83 -1.34 7.88
CA ALA A 170 17.08 -1.76 6.50
C ALA A 170 17.99 -2.99 6.35
N ASP A 171 19.11 -2.97 7.06
CA ASP A 171 20.17 -3.98 6.95
C ASP A 171 20.00 -5.13 7.96
N THR A 172 18.90 -5.17 8.72
CA THR A 172 18.68 -6.23 9.71
C THR A 172 18.24 -7.51 9.00
N PRO A 173 18.97 -8.62 9.14
CA PRO A 173 18.73 -9.84 8.37
C PRO A 173 17.49 -10.62 8.82
N SER A 174 16.92 -10.34 10.00
CA SER A 174 15.65 -10.93 10.40
C SER A 174 14.93 -10.16 11.50
N LYS A 175 13.61 -10.37 11.57
CA LYS A 175 12.76 -9.91 12.67
C LYS A 175 13.18 -10.46 14.04
N ALA A 176 13.72 -11.68 14.08
CA ALA A 176 14.14 -12.31 15.32
C ALA A 176 15.28 -11.53 15.99
N GLU A 177 16.19 -10.97 15.18
CA GLU A 177 17.27 -10.12 15.67
C GLU A 177 16.76 -8.79 16.24
N VAL A 178 15.76 -8.17 15.59
CA VAL A 178 15.10 -6.96 16.10
C VAL A 178 14.44 -7.23 17.45
N ARG A 179 13.77 -8.38 17.61
CA ARG A 179 13.15 -8.77 18.90
C ARG A 179 14.20 -9.04 19.98
N ALA A 180 15.28 -9.76 19.65
CA ALA A 180 16.37 -10.03 20.58
C ALA A 180 17.09 -8.73 20.98
N GLU A 181 17.25 -7.77 20.07
CA GLU A 181 17.77 -6.45 20.36
C GLU A 181 16.86 -5.67 21.31
N ALA A 182 15.56 -5.68 21.05
CA ALA A 182 14.58 -5.05 21.94
C ALA A 182 14.65 -5.62 23.36
N GLU A 183 14.78 -6.94 23.50
CA GLU A 183 14.94 -7.62 24.79
C GLU A 183 16.23 -7.21 25.50
N ARG A 184 17.37 -7.19 24.80
CA ARG A 184 18.66 -6.71 25.35
C ARG A 184 18.60 -5.26 25.83
N ARG A 185 17.83 -4.42 25.14
CA ARG A 185 17.60 -3.01 25.52
C ARG A 185 16.55 -2.86 26.64
N GLY A 186 15.86 -3.93 27.03
CA GLY A 186 14.79 -3.92 28.03
C GLY A 186 13.52 -3.21 27.56
N LEU A 187 13.23 -3.25 26.25
CA LEU A 187 12.00 -2.71 25.67
C LEU A 187 10.85 -3.72 25.85
N SER A 188 9.77 -3.29 26.50
CA SER A 188 8.62 -4.16 26.83
C SER A 188 7.89 -4.74 25.61
N VAL A 189 8.08 -4.13 24.43
CA VAL A 189 7.43 -4.52 23.17
C VAL A 189 8.12 -5.68 22.46
N ALA A 190 9.22 -6.23 22.98
CA ALA A 190 10.01 -7.28 22.33
C ALA A 190 9.18 -8.53 21.95
N ALA A 191 8.23 -8.92 22.79
CA ALA A 191 7.36 -10.09 22.58
C ALA A 191 6.01 -9.74 21.90
N LYS A 192 5.72 -8.46 21.66
CA LYS A 192 4.43 -8.03 21.10
C LYS A 192 4.28 -8.56 19.67
N PRO A 193 3.15 -9.18 19.29
CA PRO A 193 2.92 -9.62 17.91
C PRO A 193 2.93 -8.44 16.93
N ASP A 194 3.24 -8.71 15.68
CA ASP A 194 3.20 -7.70 14.61
C ASP A 194 1.75 -7.30 14.35
N SER A 195 1.53 -6.02 13.99
CA SER A 195 0.24 -5.56 13.51
C SER A 195 -0.01 -6.10 12.10
N HIS A 196 -1.13 -6.78 11.94
CA HIS A 196 -1.61 -7.28 10.65
C HIS A 196 -3.03 -6.77 10.39
N ASP A 197 -3.49 -6.88 9.14
CA ASP A 197 -4.80 -6.44 8.63
C ASP A 197 -5.00 -4.91 8.56
N ILE A 198 -6.14 -4.48 8.03
CA ILE A 198 -6.50 -3.06 7.84
C ILE A 198 -6.74 -2.42 9.21
N CYS A 199 -5.97 -1.38 9.52
CA CYS A 199 -5.89 -0.84 10.89
C CYS A 199 -7.20 -0.25 11.44
N PHE A 200 -8.17 0.12 10.61
CA PHE A 200 -9.48 0.65 11.03
C PHE A 200 -10.62 -0.38 11.02
N ILE A 201 -10.35 -1.62 10.58
CA ILE A 201 -11.32 -2.73 10.55
C ILE A 201 -10.92 -3.75 11.63
N SER A 202 -11.50 -3.60 12.82
CA SER A 202 -11.05 -4.28 14.04
C SER A 202 -11.26 -5.81 14.04
N ASP A 203 -12.31 -6.30 13.39
CA ASP A 203 -12.65 -7.72 13.31
C ASP A 203 -12.10 -8.42 12.04
N GLY A 204 -11.49 -7.65 11.15
CA GLY A 204 -10.99 -8.12 9.85
C GLY A 204 -12.09 -8.42 8.82
N ASP A 205 -13.37 -8.22 9.16
CA ASP A 205 -14.48 -8.43 8.22
C ASP A 205 -14.68 -7.19 7.35
N THR A 206 -13.83 -7.06 6.33
CA THR A 206 -13.91 -5.95 5.38
C THR A 206 -15.28 -5.91 4.68
N ARG A 207 -15.88 -7.07 4.41
CA ARG A 207 -17.19 -7.15 3.74
C ARG A 207 -18.29 -6.62 4.66
N GLY A 208 -18.33 -7.08 5.91
CA GLY A 208 -19.28 -6.58 6.91
C GLY A 208 -19.12 -5.08 7.15
N TRP A 209 -17.88 -4.61 7.30
CA TRP A 209 -17.57 -3.20 7.52
C TRP A 209 -18.00 -2.29 6.36
N LEU A 210 -17.84 -2.75 5.11
CA LEU A 210 -18.29 -2.04 3.90
C LEU A 210 -19.82 -2.07 3.74
N ALA A 211 -20.48 -3.18 4.10
CA ALA A 211 -21.94 -3.30 3.99
C ALA A 211 -22.71 -2.30 4.87
N GLU A 212 -22.10 -1.81 5.94
CA GLU A 212 -22.65 -0.74 6.78
C GLU A 212 -22.52 0.67 6.16
N ARG A 213 -21.69 0.83 5.13
CA ARG A 213 -21.26 2.14 4.58
C ARG A 213 -21.59 2.34 3.12
N ILE A 214 -21.77 1.25 2.38
CA ILE A 214 -22.08 1.24 0.97
C ILE A 214 -23.43 0.55 0.80
N GLU A 215 -24.37 1.24 0.18
CA GLU A 215 -25.65 0.65 -0.17
C GLU A 215 -25.45 -0.46 -1.19
N MET A 216 -26.04 -1.63 -0.91
CA MET A 216 -25.88 -2.83 -1.71
C MET A 216 -27.13 -3.03 -2.56
N GLU A 217 -27.00 -2.82 -3.86
CA GLU A 217 -28.11 -2.97 -4.80
C GLU A 217 -27.98 -4.27 -5.61
N PRO A 218 -29.04 -5.09 -5.70
CA PRO A 218 -29.02 -6.27 -6.56
C PRO A 218 -28.75 -5.92 -8.02
N GLY A 219 -27.93 -6.74 -8.69
CA GLY A 219 -27.50 -6.50 -10.06
C GLY A 219 -27.19 -7.78 -10.82
N GLU A 220 -26.75 -7.66 -12.07
CA GLU A 220 -26.58 -8.79 -12.97
C GLU A 220 -25.15 -9.35 -12.94
N ILE A 221 -25.03 -10.68 -13.02
CA ILE A 221 -23.77 -11.31 -13.35
C ILE A 221 -23.81 -11.68 -14.83
N VAL A 222 -22.94 -11.08 -15.64
CA VAL A 222 -22.83 -11.30 -17.08
C VAL A 222 -21.52 -11.99 -17.43
N ASP A 223 -21.44 -12.56 -18.63
CA ASP A 223 -20.21 -13.16 -19.10
C ASP A 223 -19.41 -12.31 -20.08
N GLU A 224 -18.30 -12.83 -20.61
CA GLU A 224 -17.43 -12.06 -21.51
C GLU A 224 -18.12 -11.65 -22.82
N THR A 225 -19.26 -12.26 -23.16
CA THR A 225 -20.10 -11.91 -24.32
C THR A 225 -21.22 -10.94 -23.96
N GLY A 226 -21.44 -10.68 -22.67
CA GLY A 226 -22.54 -9.88 -22.15
C GLY A 226 -23.81 -10.69 -21.87
N GLU A 227 -23.79 -12.03 -21.97
CA GLU A 227 -24.94 -12.85 -21.62
C GLU A 227 -25.13 -12.89 -20.10
N LYS A 228 -26.36 -12.66 -19.63
CA LYS A 228 -26.71 -12.81 -18.22
C LYS A 228 -26.64 -14.27 -17.78
N VAL A 229 -25.80 -14.54 -16.79
CA VAL A 229 -25.57 -15.89 -16.23
C VAL A 229 -25.96 -16.03 -14.75
N GLY A 230 -26.30 -14.92 -14.09
CA GLY A 230 -26.76 -14.92 -12.71
C GLY A 230 -27.12 -13.52 -12.22
N GLU A 231 -27.31 -13.41 -10.91
CA GLU A 231 -27.58 -12.17 -10.19
C GLU A 231 -26.76 -12.13 -8.91
N HIS A 232 -26.52 -10.92 -8.41
CA HIS A 232 -25.81 -10.69 -7.17
C HIS A 232 -26.54 -9.72 -6.26
N ALA A 233 -26.22 -9.73 -4.96
CA ALA A 233 -26.78 -8.80 -3.98
C ALA A 233 -26.08 -7.42 -3.94
N GLY A 234 -24.98 -7.24 -4.68
CA GLY A 234 -24.29 -5.96 -4.86
C GLY A 234 -22.89 -6.15 -5.42
N ALA A 235 -22.55 -5.39 -6.46
CA ALA A 235 -21.30 -5.56 -7.21
C ALA A 235 -20.06 -5.36 -6.33
N ASN A 236 -20.14 -4.45 -5.35
CA ASN A 236 -19.05 -4.08 -4.44
C ASN A 236 -18.62 -5.19 -3.47
N ALA A 237 -19.41 -6.27 -3.35
CA ALA A 237 -19.03 -7.45 -2.56
C ALA A 237 -18.15 -8.46 -3.33
N TYR A 238 -17.82 -8.17 -4.59
CA TYR A 238 -17.01 -9.04 -5.43
C TYR A 238 -15.63 -8.45 -5.66
N THR A 239 -14.65 -9.33 -5.84
CA THR A 239 -13.27 -8.96 -6.17
C THR A 239 -12.81 -9.69 -7.41
N VAL A 240 -12.03 -9.03 -8.27
CA VAL A 240 -11.41 -9.65 -9.44
C VAL A 240 -10.62 -10.90 -9.04
N GLY A 241 -10.83 -12.01 -9.76
CA GLY A 241 -10.28 -13.33 -9.47
C GLY A 241 -11.11 -14.18 -8.50
N GLN A 242 -12.19 -13.67 -7.93
CA GLN A 242 -13.07 -14.43 -7.06
C GLN A 242 -13.78 -15.57 -7.81
N ARG A 243 -13.75 -16.77 -7.22
CA ARG A 243 -14.49 -17.97 -7.70
C ARG A 243 -15.70 -18.30 -6.83
N ARG A 244 -15.55 -18.22 -5.51
CA ARG A 244 -16.57 -18.65 -4.54
C ARG A 244 -17.63 -17.56 -4.36
N GLY A 245 -18.85 -17.95 -4.00
CA GLY A 245 -19.93 -17.01 -3.69
C GLY A 245 -20.61 -16.37 -4.90
N LEU A 246 -20.32 -16.82 -6.13
CA LEU A 246 -21.00 -16.34 -7.34
C LEU A 246 -22.38 -16.97 -7.55
N HIS A 247 -22.67 -18.10 -6.89
CA HIS A 247 -23.95 -18.82 -6.93
C HIS A 247 -24.57 -18.98 -8.35
N LEU A 248 -23.73 -19.16 -9.37
CA LEU A 248 -24.17 -19.29 -10.76
C LEU A 248 -24.88 -20.63 -10.97
N GLY A 249 -26.19 -20.58 -11.21
CA GLY A 249 -27.04 -21.75 -11.43
C GLY A 249 -26.81 -22.49 -12.76
N ARG A 250 -25.97 -21.93 -13.64
CA ARG A 250 -25.57 -22.54 -14.92
C ARG A 250 -24.04 -22.70 -14.97
N PRO A 251 -23.50 -23.92 -15.14
CA PRO A 251 -22.10 -24.13 -15.49
C PRO A 251 -21.75 -23.42 -16.81
N ALA A 252 -20.47 -23.07 -17.01
CA ALA A 252 -20.03 -22.63 -18.34
C ALA A 252 -20.27 -23.74 -19.38
N PRO A 253 -20.37 -23.40 -20.69
CA PRO A 253 -20.57 -24.40 -21.75
C PRO A 253 -19.54 -25.54 -21.76
N ASP A 254 -18.33 -25.29 -21.26
CA ASP A 254 -17.24 -26.25 -21.12
C ASP A 254 -17.21 -26.99 -19.77
N GLY A 255 -18.20 -26.76 -18.90
CA GLY A 255 -18.32 -27.34 -17.56
C GLY A 255 -17.34 -26.79 -16.52
N ARG A 256 -16.50 -25.80 -16.87
CA ARG A 256 -15.48 -25.26 -15.98
C ARG A 256 -16.02 -24.14 -15.07
N PRO A 257 -15.39 -23.88 -13.91
CA PRO A 257 -15.78 -22.76 -13.07
C PRO A 257 -15.51 -21.42 -13.74
N ARG A 258 -16.37 -20.45 -13.45
CA ARG A 258 -16.19 -19.05 -13.84
C ARG A 258 -15.57 -18.26 -12.69
N PHE A 259 -14.84 -17.21 -13.03
CA PHE A 259 -14.18 -16.30 -12.12
C PHE A 259 -14.59 -14.87 -12.44
N VAL A 260 -14.65 -14.00 -11.44
CA VAL A 260 -14.87 -12.55 -11.64
C VAL A 260 -13.70 -11.98 -12.43
N LEU A 261 -13.96 -11.51 -13.64
CA LEU A 261 -12.98 -10.84 -14.50
C LEU A 261 -12.96 -9.33 -14.23
N GLU A 262 -14.12 -8.75 -13.95
CA GLU A 262 -14.31 -7.31 -13.82
C GLU A 262 -15.53 -7.03 -12.93
N VAL A 263 -15.47 -5.95 -12.14
CA VAL A 263 -16.60 -5.45 -11.36
C VAL A 263 -16.92 -4.06 -11.90
N ARG A 264 -18.17 -3.83 -12.32
CA ARG A 264 -18.65 -2.57 -12.91
C ARG A 264 -19.77 -1.97 -12.07
N PRO A 265 -19.48 -1.23 -10.99
CA PRO A 265 -20.55 -0.72 -10.14
C PRO A 265 -21.39 0.38 -10.79
N LYS A 266 -20.82 1.15 -11.73
CA LYS A 266 -21.59 2.13 -12.50
C LYS A 266 -22.74 1.50 -13.28
N ASP A 267 -22.52 0.29 -13.79
CA ASP A 267 -23.51 -0.51 -14.51
C ASP A 267 -24.19 -1.55 -13.60
N ASN A 268 -23.87 -1.53 -12.30
CA ASN A 268 -24.22 -2.54 -11.29
C ASN A 268 -24.10 -3.99 -11.81
N THR A 269 -22.98 -4.30 -12.46
CA THR A 269 -22.76 -5.56 -13.15
C THR A 269 -21.44 -6.21 -12.73
N VAL A 270 -21.44 -7.53 -12.58
CA VAL A 270 -20.22 -8.33 -12.38
C VAL A 270 -19.96 -9.16 -13.63
N VAL A 271 -18.77 -9.02 -14.23
CA VAL A 271 -18.38 -9.80 -15.40
C VAL A 271 -17.62 -11.04 -14.95
N VAL A 272 -18.05 -12.21 -15.39
CA VAL A 272 -17.40 -13.48 -15.12
C VAL A 272 -16.93 -14.16 -16.39
N GLY A 273 -15.94 -15.03 -16.29
CA GLY A 273 -15.50 -15.82 -17.42
C GLY A 273 -14.44 -16.85 -17.04
N PRO A 274 -13.77 -17.44 -18.03
CA PRO A 274 -12.80 -18.50 -17.79
C PRO A 274 -11.52 -17.97 -17.12
N GLU A 275 -10.89 -18.84 -16.31
CA GLU A 275 -9.69 -18.52 -15.54
C GLU A 275 -8.55 -17.92 -16.37
N ARG A 276 -8.40 -18.37 -17.63
CA ARG A 276 -7.34 -17.90 -18.54
C ARG A 276 -7.39 -16.38 -18.79
N LEU A 277 -8.58 -15.77 -18.74
CA LEU A 277 -8.74 -14.32 -18.93
C LEU A 277 -8.28 -13.50 -17.72
N LEU A 278 -7.99 -14.14 -16.58
CA LEU A 278 -7.38 -13.48 -15.41
C LEU A 278 -5.88 -13.25 -15.57
N ALA A 279 -5.24 -13.85 -16.58
CA ALA A 279 -3.84 -13.60 -16.89
C ALA A 279 -3.72 -12.23 -17.54
N VAL A 280 -3.19 -11.27 -16.80
CA VAL A 280 -3.02 -9.86 -17.19
C VAL A 280 -1.65 -9.72 -17.84
N GLY A 281 -1.61 -9.07 -19.01
CA GLY A 281 -0.37 -8.78 -19.75
C GLY A 281 -0.05 -7.30 -19.85
N GLU A 282 -1.02 -6.40 -19.60
CA GLU A 282 -0.80 -4.96 -19.57
C GLU A 282 -1.55 -4.34 -18.39
N ILE A 283 -0.88 -3.42 -17.70
CA ILE A 283 -1.43 -2.60 -16.63
C ILE A 283 -1.32 -1.14 -17.05
N ARG A 284 -2.39 -0.37 -16.85
CA ARG A 284 -2.38 1.09 -16.99
C ARG A 284 -2.61 1.73 -15.63
N GLY A 285 -1.68 2.59 -15.24
CA GLY A 285 -1.62 3.21 -13.93
C GLY A 285 -1.76 4.72 -13.99
N ILE A 286 -2.51 5.27 -13.04
CA ILE A 286 -2.70 6.69 -12.78
C ILE A 286 -2.03 7.09 -11.46
N ARG A 287 -1.99 8.39 -11.13
CA ARG A 287 -1.36 8.89 -9.88
C ARG A 287 0.09 8.39 -9.75
N VAL A 288 0.88 8.57 -10.80
CA VAL A 288 2.28 8.14 -10.85
C VAL A 288 3.09 8.93 -9.81
N SER A 289 3.94 8.25 -9.06
CA SER A 289 4.93 8.86 -8.16
C SER A 289 6.27 8.15 -8.33
N TRP A 290 7.37 8.88 -8.19
CA TRP A 290 8.74 8.36 -8.34
C TRP A 290 9.47 8.40 -7.00
N ALA A 291 9.96 7.24 -6.58
CA ALA A 291 10.70 7.04 -5.32
C ALA A 291 12.18 7.36 -5.51
N GLY A 292 12.45 8.65 -5.74
CA GLY A 292 13.73 9.17 -6.19
C GLY A 292 13.55 9.86 -7.55
N LEU A 293 14.66 10.08 -8.26
CA LEU A 293 14.57 10.61 -9.62
C LEU A 293 13.96 9.55 -10.57
N PRO A 294 13.10 9.94 -11.52
CA PRO A 294 12.59 9.02 -12.53
C PRO A 294 13.71 8.50 -13.44
N PRO A 295 13.53 7.35 -14.10
CA PRO A 295 14.41 6.95 -15.19
C PRO A 295 14.31 7.97 -16.34
N SER A 296 15.41 8.24 -17.04
CA SER A 296 15.47 9.23 -18.14
C SER A 296 14.46 8.97 -19.26
N GLU A 297 14.15 7.71 -19.51
CA GLU A 297 13.18 7.24 -20.50
C GLU A 297 11.75 7.71 -20.15
N ALA A 298 11.44 7.91 -18.87
CA ALA A 298 10.15 8.45 -18.47
C ALA A 298 9.95 9.91 -18.90
N GLU A 299 11.03 10.71 -19.04
CA GLU A 299 10.95 12.08 -19.53
C GLU A 299 10.66 12.15 -21.03
N THR A 300 11.10 11.14 -21.78
CA THR A 300 10.95 11.07 -23.24
C THR A 300 9.74 10.24 -23.67
N GLY A 301 9.13 9.49 -22.75
CA GLY A 301 8.07 8.53 -23.03
C GLY A 301 8.57 7.22 -23.66
N GLU A 302 9.89 7.00 -23.66
CA GLU A 302 10.50 5.76 -24.13
C GLU A 302 10.25 4.60 -23.16
N GLU A 303 10.34 3.37 -23.68
CA GLU A 303 10.20 2.17 -22.85
C GLU A 303 11.49 1.84 -22.11
N PHE A 304 11.36 1.53 -20.82
CA PHE A 304 12.44 1.04 -19.98
C PHE A 304 12.11 -0.32 -19.37
N ALA A 305 13.16 -1.13 -19.17
CA ALA A 305 13.03 -2.45 -18.51
C ALA A 305 12.94 -2.28 -16.99
N CYS A 306 12.04 -3.04 -16.37
CA CYS A 306 11.81 -3.03 -14.94
C CYS A 306 11.23 -4.37 -14.46
N GLU A 307 10.99 -4.47 -13.16
CA GLU A 307 10.16 -5.52 -12.58
C GLU A 307 8.91 -4.88 -11.95
N ALA A 308 7.73 -5.46 -12.19
CA ALA A 308 6.46 -4.97 -11.68
C ALA A 308 5.97 -5.85 -10.53
N GLN A 309 5.65 -5.22 -9.38
CA GLN A 309 5.04 -5.87 -8.23
C GLN A 309 3.66 -5.25 -7.98
N VAL A 310 2.63 -6.08 -7.79
CA VAL A 310 1.23 -5.62 -7.62
C VAL A 310 0.65 -5.95 -6.23
N ARG A 311 1.45 -6.56 -5.35
CA ARG A 311 1.09 -6.97 -3.98
C ARG A 311 2.33 -6.93 -3.09
N ALA A 312 2.19 -6.47 -1.86
CA ALA A 312 3.32 -6.35 -0.91
C ALA A 312 4.11 -7.66 -0.69
N HIS A 313 3.44 -8.81 -0.67
CA HIS A 313 4.06 -10.13 -0.52
C HIS A 313 4.06 -10.95 -1.82
N GLY A 314 3.80 -10.32 -2.96
CA GLY A 314 3.90 -10.96 -4.27
C GLY A 314 5.31 -10.82 -4.84
N ASP A 315 5.77 -11.84 -5.55
CA ASP A 315 7.02 -11.77 -6.30
C ASP A 315 6.87 -10.76 -7.45
N PRO A 316 7.88 -9.92 -7.70
CA PRO A 316 7.89 -9.04 -8.86
C PRO A 316 8.08 -9.88 -10.14
N VAL A 317 7.55 -9.38 -11.26
CA VAL A 317 7.72 -10.03 -12.57
C VAL A 317 8.42 -9.09 -13.56
N PRO A 318 9.23 -9.62 -14.50
CA PRO A 318 9.82 -8.79 -15.54
C PRO A 318 8.76 -8.07 -16.37
N ALA A 319 9.02 -6.79 -16.66
CA ALA A 319 8.11 -5.91 -17.36
C ALA A 319 8.86 -4.81 -18.14
N ARG A 320 8.16 -4.22 -19.11
CA ARG A 320 8.54 -2.96 -19.76
C ARG A 320 7.53 -1.89 -19.39
N ALA A 321 8.02 -0.70 -19.07
CA ALA A 321 7.16 0.41 -18.71
C ALA A 321 7.49 1.64 -19.55
N ARG A 322 6.48 2.47 -19.81
CA ARG A 322 6.62 3.81 -20.40
C ARG A 322 5.58 4.76 -19.82
N LEU A 323 5.89 6.04 -19.82
CA LEU A 323 4.95 7.10 -19.44
C LEU A 323 4.28 7.65 -20.70
N GLU A 324 2.97 7.53 -20.80
CA GLU A 324 2.17 8.16 -21.85
C GLU A 324 1.59 9.49 -21.32
N PRO A 325 1.50 10.55 -22.15
CA PRO A 325 0.77 11.76 -21.76
C PRO A 325 -0.67 11.41 -21.41
N ALA A 326 -1.20 11.97 -20.33
CA ALA A 326 -2.59 11.73 -19.98
C ALA A 326 -3.51 12.21 -21.13
N ALA A 327 -4.47 11.36 -21.51
CA ALA A 327 -5.54 11.81 -22.39
C ALA A 327 -6.21 13.02 -21.73
N ALA A 328 -6.48 14.08 -22.51
CA ALA A 328 -7.16 15.28 -22.05
C ALA A 328 -8.58 14.92 -21.56
N SER A 329 -8.67 14.41 -20.35
CA SER A 329 -9.90 14.15 -19.64
C SER A 329 -10.18 15.42 -18.84
N GLY A 330 -11.35 16.02 -19.02
CA GLY A 330 -11.79 17.21 -18.28
C GLY A 330 -12.08 16.91 -16.80
N ALA A 331 -11.42 15.91 -16.21
CA ALA A 331 -11.52 15.56 -14.81
C ALA A 331 -10.61 16.51 -13.99
N PRO A 332 -11.05 16.96 -12.80
CA PRO A 332 -10.27 17.86 -11.93
C PRO A 332 -8.92 17.30 -11.48
N ASP A 333 -8.76 15.97 -11.55
CA ASP A 333 -7.56 15.23 -11.13
C ASP A 333 -6.72 14.74 -12.32
N ALA A 334 -6.67 15.48 -13.43
CA ALA A 334 -5.84 15.13 -14.58
C ALA A 334 -4.38 14.93 -14.14
N HIS A 335 -3.90 13.69 -14.20
CA HIS A 335 -2.55 13.31 -13.81
C HIS A 335 -1.54 13.69 -14.90
N ASP A 336 -0.29 13.99 -14.55
CA ASP A 336 0.76 14.40 -15.50
C ASP A 336 1.15 13.32 -16.52
N GLY A 337 0.63 12.10 -16.39
CA GLY A 337 0.80 11.00 -17.33
C GLY A 337 0.11 9.71 -16.87
N GLU A 338 -0.06 8.76 -17.79
CA GLU A 338 -0.48 7.39 -17.54
C GLU A 338 0.72 6.46 -17.68
N LEU A 339 1.00 5.65 -16.65
CA LEU A 339 2.05 4.64 -16.70
C LEU A 339 1.51 3.38 -17.37
N VAL A 340 2.09 3.00 -18.51
CA VAL A 340 1.76 1.74 -19.18
C VAL A 340 2.83 0.72 -18.88
N VAL A 341 2.43 -0.42 -18.30
CA VAL A 341 3.32 -1.52 -17.91
C VAL A 341 2.92 -2.79 -18.66
N THR A 342 3.77 -3.23 -19.58
CA THR A 342 3.63 -4.50 -20.29
C THR A 342 4.40 -5.59 -19.55
N LEU A 343 3.68 -6.60 -19.07
CA LEU A 343 4.23 -7.70 -18.29
C LEU A 343 4.79 -8.78 -19.24
N GLU A 344 6.05 -9.15 -19.07
CA GLU A 344 6.66 -10.25 -19.85
C GLU A 344 6.17 -11.61 -19.32
N THR A 345 5.84 -11.67 -18.04
CA THR A 345 5.17 -12.82 -17.41
C THR A 345 3.78 -12.40 -16.92
N PRO A 346 2.68 -13.02 -17.40
CA PRO A 346 1.35 -12.62 -17.00
C PRO A 346 1.08 -12.76 -15.49
N LEU A 347 0.50 -11.74 -14.90
CA LEU A 347 0.08 -11.74 -13.49
C LEU A 347 -1.40 -12.09 -13.34
N ARG A 348 -1.77 -12.58 -12.16
CA ARG A 348 -3.17 -12.80 -11.76
C ARG A 348 -3.55 -11.89 -10.60
N GLY A 349 -4.84 -11.62 -10.49
CA GLY A 349 -5.37 -10.81 -9.38
C GLY A 349 -4.88 -9.37 -9.41
N VAL A 350 -4.65 -8.83 -10.61
CA VAL A 350 -4.45 -7.39 -10.81
C VAL A 350 -5.84 -6.75 -10.80
N ALA A 351 -6.10 -5.88 -9.83
CA ALA A 351 -7.39 -5.24 -9.67
C ALA A 351 -7.22 -3.71 -9.72
N PRO A 352 -8.11 -2.98 -10.41
CA PRO A 352 -8.17 -1.52 -10.31
C PRO A 352 -8.23 -1.05 -8.86
N GLY A 353 -7.57 0.07 -8.54
CA GLY A 353 -7.41 0.61 -7.19
C GLY A 353 -6.22 0.06 -6.39
N GLN A 354 -5.66 -1.10 -6.77
CA GLN A 354 -4.39 -1.56 -6.22
C GLN A 354 -3.23 -0.74 -6.79
N THR A 355 -2.04 -0.96 -6.27
CA THR A 355 -0.83 -0.26 -6.70
C THR A 355 0.07 -1.20 -7.49
N VAL A 356 0.67 -0.71 -8.58
CA VAL A 356 1.83 -1.33 -9.20
C VAL A 356 3.08 -0.55 -8.76
N VAL A 357 4.09 -1.25 -8.28
CA VAL A 357 5.39 -0.67 -7.91
C VAL A 357 6.44 -1.23 -8.85
N LEU A 358 7.26 -0.35 -9.43
CA LEU A 358 8.31 -0.70 -10.38
C LEU A 358 9.68 -0.77 -9.69
N TYR A 359 10.47 -1.76 -10.06
CA TYR A 359 11.79 -2.01 -9.52
C TYR A 359 12.84 -2.16 -10.62
N GLN A 360 14.09 -1.85 -10.28
CA GLN A 360 15.29 -2.26 -11.01
C GLN A 360 16.28 -2.88 -10.01
N GLY A 361 16.28 -4.21 -9.95
CA GLY A 361 17.02 -4.94 -8.91
C GLY A 361 16.46 -4.60 -7.53
N THR A 362 17.28 -3.99 -6.67
CA THR A 362 16.83 -3.57 -5.35
C THR A 362 16.21 -2.18 -5.34
N ARG A 363 16.45 -1.35 -6.36
CA ARG A 363 15.93 0.04 -6.41
C ARG A 363 14.44 0.02 -6.72
N VAL A 364 13.68 0.78 -5.95
CA VAL A 364 12.30 1.15 -6.26
C VAL A 364 12.34 2.36 -7.16
N LEU A 365 11.76 2.26 -8.36
CA LEU A 365 11.65 3.40 -9.25
C LEU A 365 10.50 4.30 -8.83
N GLY A 366 9.33 3.71 -8.54
CA GLY A 366 8.12 4.45 -8.26
C GLY A 366 6.89 3.56 -8.29
N GLN A 367 5.72 4.18 -8.31
CA GLN A 367 4.44 3.49 -8.30
C GLN A 367 3.39 4.17 -9.17
N ALA A 368 2.34 3.43 -9.49
CA ALA A 368 1.08 3.98 -9.98
C ALA A 368 -0.12 3.22 -9.39
N THR A 369 -1.24 3.93 -9.20
CA THR A 369 -2.53 3.32 -8.90
C THR A 369 -3.07 2.67 -10.17
N ILE A 370 -3.37 1.38 -10.14
CA ILE A 370 -3.89 0.65 -11.28
C ILE A 370 -5.29 1.17 -11.61
N ASP A 371 -5.48 1.73 -12.80
CA ASP A 371 -6.79 2.17 -13.29
C ASP A 371 -7.44 1.06 -14.13
N SER A 372 -6.65 0.42 -15.00
CA SER A 372 -7.13 -0.71 -15.80
C SER A 372 -6.06 -1.78 -16.01
N ALA A 373 -6.52 -3.00 -16.25
CA ALA A 373 -5.68 -4.15 -16.52
C ALA A 373 -6.26 -4.94 -17.71
N ARG A 374 -5.40 -5.33 -18.67
CA ARG A 374 -5.81 -6.05 -19.88
C ARG A 374 -5.27 -7.47 -19.86
N SER A 375 -6.14 -8.41 -20.21
CA SER A 375 -5.76 -9.82 -20.32
C SER A 375 -4.71 -10.03 -21.41
N HIS A 376 -3.69 -10.82 -21.12
CA HIS A 376 -2.63 -11.23 -22.05
C HIS A 376 -3.19 -11.87 -23.33
N GLU A 377 -4.23 -12.70 -23.22
CA GLU A 377 -4.88 -13.34 -24.37
C GLU A 377 -5.49 -12.31 -25.34
N ARG A 378 -5.96 -11.17 -24.81
CA ARG A 378 -6.53 -10.08 -25.63
C ARG A 378 -5.47 -9.20 -26.29
N LEU A 379 -4.20 -9.34 -25.91
CA LEU A 379 -3.07 -8.60 -26.48
C LEU A 379 -2.40 -9.36 -27.63
N LEU A 380 -2.62 -10.67 -27.75
CA LEU A 380 -2.09 -11.45 -28.86
C LEU A 380 -2.78 -11.05 -30.17
N PRO A 381 -2.03 -10.91 -31.29
CA PRO A 381 -2.63 -10.72 -32.60
C PRO A 381 -3.58 -11.88 -32.90
N ARG A 382 -4.81 -11.57 -33.32
CA ARG A 382 -5.82 -12.57 -33.70
C ARG A 382 -5.46 -13.35 -34.94
#